data_AF-A0A914SNG8-F1
#
_entry.id   AF-A0A914SNG8-F1
#
_cell.length_a   1.000
_cell.length_b   1.000
_cell.length_c   1.000
_cell.angle_alpha   90.00
_cell.angle_beta   90.00
_cell.angle_gamma   90.00
#
_symmetry.space_group_name_H-M   'P 1'
#
loop_
_entity.id
_entity.type
_entity.pdbx_description
1 polymer ?
#
loop_
_entity_poly.entity_id
_entity_poly.type
_entity_poly.pdbx_seq_one_letter_code
_entity_poly.pdbx_strand_id
1 'polypeptide(L)'
;MFDAAHILFFQLQTESLFLFGLIMSALDTHLFNLKFAAKELQRNSKKCDKQEKEEKNKLVTALKKGNRDVAQIHAENAIRKKNESLNYLRMSARIDAVAARVQTAATQKRVTQSMSGVVKAMESAMKSMNLEKVQNLMDRFERDFENLDVQSATMEGSMNATTTLNAPQHQVDALIQEAADQAGIEVGMEMPSAATTSIGTKQPASVESNDELSKRLAALRQ
;
A
#
# COMPACT_ATOMS: atom_id res chain seq x y z
N MET A 1 35.99 -1.86 -43.25
CA MET A 1 34.62 -1.92 -43.78
C MET A 1 33.79 -2.68 -42.75
N PHE A 2 33.09 -1.98 -41.86
CA PHE A 2 32.09 -2.63 -41.02
C PHE A 2 30.90 -2.96 -41.92
N ASP A 3 30.55 -4.24 -41.93
CA ASP A 3 29.53 -4.83 -42.80
C ASP A 3 28.17 -4.14 -42.59
N ALA A 4 27.47 -3.83 -43.68
CA ALA A 4 26.15 -3.22 -43.66
C ALA A 4 25.14 -4.04 -42.85
N ALA A 5 25.35 -5.36 -42.78
CA ALA A 5 24.56 -6.26 -41.94
C ALA A 5 24.70 -5.95 -40.43
N HIS A 6 25.89 -5.55 -39.97
CA HIS A 6 26.13 -5.26 -38.56
C HIS A 6 25.52 -3.92 -38.13
N ILE A 7 25.49 -2.94 -39.02
CA ILE A 7 24.85 -1.64 -38.79
C ILE A 7 23.32 -1.80 -38.75
N LEU A 8 22.74 -2.60 -39.66
CA LEU A 8 21.31 -2.92 -39.68
C LEU A 8 20.88 -3.72 -38.44
N PHE A 9 21.69 -4.68 -38.00
CA PHE A 9 21.42 -5.44 -36.78
C PHE A 9 21.48 -4.56 -35.53
N PHE A 10 22.44 -3.64 -35.44
CA PHE A 10 22.53 -2.68 -34.34
C PHE A 10 21.38 -1.66 -34.38
N GLN A 11 20.95 -1.20 -35.57
CA GLN A 11 19.78 -0.34 -35.73
C GLN A 11 18.48 -1.03 -35.31
N LEU A 12 18.24 -2.28 -35.75
CA LEU A 12 17.06 -3.06 -35.35
C LEU A 12 17.04 -3.30 -33.84
N GLN A 13 18.20 -3.53 -33.22
CA GLN A 13 18.30 -3.73 -31.78
C GLN A 13 18.03 -2.43 -31.01
N THR A 14 18.49 -1.27 -31.51
CA THR A 14 18.17 0.04 -30.92
C THR A 14 16.71 0.45 -31.11
N GLU A 15 16.08 0.11 -32.25
CA GLU A 15 14.65 0.34 -32.46
C GLU A 15 13.78 -0.62 -31.64
N SER A 16 14.20 -1.88 -31.48
CA SER A 16 13.55 -2.84 -30.59
C SER A 16 13.66 -2.39 -29.13
N LEU A 17 14.81 -1.85 -28.70
CA LEU A 17 14.98 -1.24 -27.38
C LEU A 17 14.15 0.04 -27.20
N PHE A 18 13.99 0.84 -28.26
CA PHE A 18 13.13 2.03 -28.25
C PHE A 18 11.64 1.65 -28.22
N LEU A 19 11.23 0.60 -28.94
CA LEU A 19 9.89 0.02 -28.86
C LEU A 19 9.64 -0.63 -27.50
N PHE A 20 10.61 -1.33 -26.92
CA PHE A 20 10.48 -1.92 -25.59
C PHE A 20 10.36 -0.86 -24.49
N GLY A 21 10.97 0.31 -24.68
CA GLY A 21 10.75 1.50 -23.86
C GLY A 21 9.37 2.15 -24.07
N LEU A 22 8.74 1.96 -25.22
CA LEU A 22 7.44 2.54 -25.60
C LEU A 22 6.23 1.64 -25.25
N ILE A 23 6.46 0.38 -24.87
CA ILE A 23 5.42 -0.64 -24.64
C ILE A 23 4.87 -0.62 -23.20
N MET A 24 5.36 0.25 -22.32
CA MET A 24 4.68 0.52 -21.06
C MET A 24 3.65 1.62 -21.30
N SER A 25 2.36 1.30 -21.19
CA SER A 25 1.29 2.29 -21.41
C SER A 25 1.60 3.55 -20.59
N ALA A 26 1.25 4.75 -21.07
CA ALA A 26 1.54 5.99 -20.34
C ALA A 26 1.11 5.90 -18.86
N LEU A 27 0.01 5.19 -18.60
CA LEU A 27 -0.51 4.92 -17.26
C LEU A 27 0.41 3.99 -16.43
N ASP A 28 0.99 2.94 -17.02
CA ASP A 28 1.97 2.08 -16.35
C ASP A 28 3.29 2.82 -16.07
N THR A 29 3.72 3.71 -16.98
CA THR A 29 4.89 4.57 -16.77
C THR A 29 4.67 5.55 -15.61
N HIS A 30 3.51 6.20 -15.56
CA HIS A 30 3.15 7.08 -14.44
C HIS A 30 3.02 6.30 -13.12
N LEU A 31 2.45 5.11 -13.15
CA LEU A 31 2.36 4.22 -11.99
C LEU A 31 3.75 3.82 -11.47
N PHE A 32 4.69 3.49 -12.36
CA PHE A 32 6.08 3.22 -11.98
C PHE A 32 6.71 4.45 -11.30
N ASN A 33 6.54 5.63 -11.89
CA ASN A 33 7.06 6.88 -11.32
C ASN A 33 6.46 7.19 -9.94
N LEU A 34 5.16 6.94 -9.72
CA LEU A 34 4.51 7.11 -8.43
C LEU A 34 5.07 6.15 -7.38
N LYS A 35 5.22 4.86 -7.71
CA LYS A 35 5.82 3.85 -6.81
C LYS A 35 7.28 4.19 -6.48
N PHE A 36 8.03 4.65 -7.46
CA PHE A 36 9.41 5.09 -7.28
C PHE A 36 9.48 6.31 -6.34
N ALA A 37 8.67 7.34 -6.60
CA ALA A 37 8.60 8.54 -5.77
C ALA A 37 8.18 8.23 -4.32
N ALA A 38 7.19 7.34 -4.11
CA ALA A 38 6.80 6.90 -2.77
C ALA A 38 8.00 6.27 -2.02
N LYS A 39 8.75 5.40 -2.70
CA LYS A 39 9.92 4.72 -2.11
C LYS A 39 11.09 5.67 -1.87
N GLU A 40 11.28 6.65 -2.74
CA GLU A 40 12.27 7.71 -2.56
C GLU A 40 11.95 8.58 -1.35
N LEU A 41 10.69 9.00 -1.19
CA LEU A 41 10.24 9.75 -0.01
C LEU A 41 10.41 8.95 1.29
N GLN A 42 10.14 7.64 1.26
CA GLN A 42 10.38 6.77 2.42
C GLN A 42 11.88 6.67 2.77
N ARG A 43 12.77 6.65 1.77
CA ARG A 43 14.22 6.72 1.99
C ARG A 43 14.64 8.06 2.57
N ASN A 44 14.06 9.16 2.09
CA ASN A 44 14.33 10.51 2.59
C ASN A 44 13.85 10.68 4.04
N SER A 45 12.68 10.14 4.40
CA SER A 45 12.22 10.06 5.80
C SER A 45 13.24 9.33 6.68
N LYS A 46 13.67 8.12 6.29
CA LYS A 46 14.70 7.37 7.04
C LYS A 46 16.04 8.12 7.15
N LYS A 47 16.41 8.90 6.13
CA LYS A 47 17.61 9.74 6.16
C LYS A 47 17.45 10.88 7.16
N CYS A 48 16.30 11.54 7.20
CA CYS A 48 15.99 12.56 8.21
C CYS A 48 15.99 11.99 9.64
N ASP A 49 15.46 10.79 9.86
CA ASP A 49 15.52 10.11 11.17
C ASP A 49 16.95 9.83 11.63
N LYS A 50 17.85 9.45 10.70
CA LYS A 50 19.27 9.28 11.01
C LYS A 50 19.91 10.61 11.41
N GLN A 51 19.66 11.67 10.65
CA GLN A 51 20.15 13.02 10.96
C GLN A 51 19.59 13.53 12.30
N GLU A 52 18.33 13.24 12.61
CA GLU A 52 17.71 13.57 13.90
C GLU A 52 18.46 12.92 15.08
N LYS A 53 18.83 11.64 14.96
CA LYS A 53 19.62 10.93 15.97
C LYS A 53 21.03 11.50 16.11
N GLU A 54 21.67 11.86 15.00
CA GLU A 54 22.99 12.51 15.01
C GLU A 54 22.94 13.86 15.74
N GLU A 55 21.94 14.69 15.47
CA GLU A 55 21.76 15.98 16.14
C GLU A 55 21.45 15.82 17.63
N LYS A 56 20.67 14.80 18.01
CA LYS A 56 20.47 14.44 19.44
C LYS A 56 21.78 14.05 20.14
N ASN A 57 22.65 13.29 19.48
CA ASN A 57 23.95 12.93 20.04
C ASN A 57 24.86 14.16 20.23
N LYS A 58 24.83 15.08 19.26
CA LYS A 58 25.54 16.37 19.36
C LYS A 58 24.98 17.24 20.48
N LEU A 59 23.65 17.27 20.65
CA LEU A 59 22.99 17.95 21.77
C LEU A 59 23.46 17.42 23.12
N VAL A 60 23.50 16.10 23.32
CA VAL A 60 23.98 15.49 24.57
C VAL A 60 25.44 15.89 24.82
N THR A 61 26.25 15.93 23.77
CA THR A 61 27.66 16.34 23.86
C THR A 61 27.81 17.83 24.22
N ALA A 62 26.99 18.70 23.63
CA ALA A 62 26.98 20.14 23.92
C ALA A 62 26.52 20.44 25.35
N LEU A 63 25.51 19.71 25.84
CA LEU A 63 25.05 19.76 27.23
C LEU A 63 26.14 19.36 28.23
N LYS A 64 26.89 18.29 27.95
CA LYS A 64 28.03 17.86 28.80
C LYS A 64 29.14 18.92 28.88
N LYS A 65 29.31 19.72 27.82
CA LYS A 65 30.29 20.81 27.76
C LYS A 65 29.79 22.11 28.40
N GLY A 66 28.53 22.19 28.82
CA GLY A 66 27.93 23.39 29.40
C GLY A 66 27.55 24.49 28.40
N ASN A 67 27.69 24.25 27.09
CA ASN A 67 27.37 25.23 26.04
C ASN A 67 25.88 25.21 25.71
N ARG A 68 25.08 25.99 26.46
CA ARG A 68 23.62 26.04 26.32
C ARG A 68 23.15 26.55 24.95
N ASP A 69 23.78 27.58 24.40
CA ASP A 69 23.37 28.15 23.11
C ASP A 69 23.54 27.14 21.96
N VAL A 70 24.64 26.40 21.97
CA VAL A 70 24.92 25.34 20.98
C VAL A 70 23.97 24.15 21.17
N ALA A 71 23.65 23.80 22.41
CA ALA A 71 22.69 22.73 22.71
C ALA A 71 21.28 23.09 22.20
N GLN A 72 20.87 24.36 22.31
CA GLN A 72 19.58 24.83 21.80
C GLN A 72 19.48 24.71 20.28
N ILE A 73 20.53 25.11 19.55
CA ILE A 73 20.57 24.98 18.08
C ILE A 73 20.45 23.50 17.64
N HIS A 74 21.16 22.58 18.32
CA HIS A 74 21.05 21.15 18.03
C HIS A 74 19.66 20.59 18.39
N ALA A 75 19.01 21.10 19.44
CA ALA A 75 17.65 20.71 19.83
C ALA A 75 16.64 21.10 18.74
N GLU A 76 16.68 22.36 18.29
CA GLU A 76 15.81 22.89 17.25
C GLU A 76 16.01 22.13 15.93
N ASN A 77 17.26 21.85 15.56
CA ASN A 77 17.57 21.05 14.38
C ASN A 77 17.05 19.62 14.48
N ALA A 78 17.14 18.97 15.65
CA ALA A 78 16.58 17.64 15.86
C ALA A 78 15.06 17.65 15.70
N ILE A 79 14.35 18.62 16.29
CA ILE A 79 12.89 18.75 16.16
C ILE A 79 12.49 19.00 14.70
N ARG A 80 13.21 19.89 14.02
CA ARG A 80 12.97 20.17 12.60
C ARG A 80 13.14 18.91 11.75
N LYS A 81 14.20 18.13 11.97
CA LYS A 81 14.44 16.87 11.23
C LYS A 81 13.41 15.80 11.51
N LYS A 82 12.92 15.70 12.76
CA LYS A 82 11.79 14.83 13.11
C LYS A 82 10.52 15.21 12.34
N ASN A 83 10.20 16.51 12.27
CA ASN A 83 9.03 17.00 11.55
C ASN A 83 9.16 16.79 10.03
N GLU A 84 10.35 17.02 9.45
CA GLU A 84 10.63 16.71 8.04
C GLU A 84 10.42 15.22 7.75
N SER A 85 10.93 14.32 8.62
CA SER A 85 10.75 12.87 8.47
C SER A 85 9.27 12.47 8.46
N LEU A 86 8.48 12.96 9.42
CA LEU A 86 7.05 12.71 9.50
C LEU A 86 6.31 13.23 8.25
N ASN A 87 6.70 14.40 7.74
CA ASN A 87 6.09 14.95 6.53
C ASN A 87 6.39 14.07 5.31
N TYR A 88 7.63 13.63 5.14
CA TYR A 88 8.01 12.70 4.07
C TYR A 88 7.28 11.36 4.16
N LEU A 89 7.12 10.82 5.37
CA LEU A 89 6.40 9.55 5.60
C LEU A 89 4.91 9.67 5.28
N ARG A 90 4.26 10.77 5.70
CA ARG A 90 2.86 11.04 5.35
C ARG A 90 2.69 11.20 3.84
N MET A 91 3.61 11.91 3.18
CA MET A 91 3.59 12.09 1.74
C MET A 91 3.77 10.74 1.02
N SER A 92 4.73 9.90 1.46
CA SER A 92 4.96 8.59 0.84
C SER A 92 3.73 7.69 0.98
N ALA A 93 3.09 7.67 2.14
CA ALA A 93 1.87 6.88 2.36
C ALA A 93 0.71 7.32 1.45
N ARG A 94 0.54 8.64 1.26
CA ARG A 94 -0.46 9.19 0.34
C ARG A 94 -0.16 8.81 -1.11
N ILE A 95 1.09 8.93 -1.56
CA ILE A 95 1.48 8.57 -2.94
C ILE A 95 1.33 7.07 -3.16
N ASP A 96 1.70 6.23 -2.19
CA ASP A 96 1.55 4.78 -2.29
C ASP A 96 0.08 4.36 -2.40
N ALA A 97 -0.81 4.98 -1.62
CA ALA A 97 -2.26 4.78 -1.73
C ALA A 97 -2.79 5.22 -3.11
N VAL A 98 -2.32 6.34 -3.65
CA VAL A 98 -2.68 6.78 -5.01
C VAL A 98 -2.15 5.79 -6.05
N ALA A 99 -0.91 5.31 -5.91
CA ALA A 99 -0.33 4.32 -6.81
C ALA A 99 -1.12 3.00 -6.80
N ALA A 100 -1.60 2.54 -5.64
CA ALA A 100 -2.46 1.36 -5.54
C ALA A 100 -3.80 1.54 -6.27
N ARG A 101 -4.42 2.72 -6.15
CA ARG A 101 -5.65 3.05 -6.92
C ARG A 101 -5.39 3.12 -8.42
N VAL A 102 -4.28 3.72 -8.84
CA VAL A 102 -3.88 3.78 -10.26
C VAL A 102 -3.59 2.38 -10.80
N GLN A 103 -2.94 1.50 -10.04
CA GLN A 103 -2.72 0.10 -10.41
C GLN A 103 -4.04 -0.64 -10.64
N THR A 104 -5.00 -0.46 -9.73
CA THR A 104 -6.35 -1.05 -9.84
C THR A 104 -7.04 -0.56 -11.11
N ALA A 105 -7.03 0.75 -11.35
CA ALA A 105 -7.59 1.35 -12.56
C ALA A 105 -6.88 0.87 -13.85
N ALA A 106 -5.55 0.67 -13.81
CA ALA A 106 -4.77 0.12 -14.92
C ALA A 106 -5.23 -1.29 -15.30
N THR A 107 -5.37 -2.16 -14.28
CA THR A 107 -5.84 -3.53 -14.46
C THR A 107 -7.28 -3.56 -14.96
N GLN A 108 -8.17 -2.76 -14.36
CA GLN A 108 -9.56 -2.67 -14.79
C GLN A 108 -9.68 -2.15 -16.23
N LYS A 109 -8.86 -1.17 -16.62
CA LYS A 109 -8.80 -0.69 -18.00
C LYS A 109 -8.38 -1.77 -18.99
N ARG A 110 -7.37 -2.59 -18.65
CA ARG A 110 -6.93 -3.72 -19.49
C ARG A 110 -8.03 -4.75 -19.66
N VAL A 111 -8.70 -5.10 -18.55
CA VAL A 111 -9.88 -5.98 -18.54
C VAL A 111 -10.97 -5.45 -19.46
N THR A 112 -11.37 -4.19 -19.33
CA THR A 112 -12.41 -3.57 -20.18
C THR A 112 -12.01 -3.56 -21.65
N GLN A 113 -10.72 -3.33 -21.96
CA GLN A 113 -10.22 -3.38 -23.33
C GLN A 113 -10.30 -4.80 -23.92
N SER A 114 -9.90 -5.82 -23.15
CA SER A 114 -10.02 -7.23 -23.57
C SER A 114 -11.49 -7.62 -23.81
N MET A 115 -12.39 -7.29 -22.87
CA MET A 115 -13.82 -7.55 -23.03
C MET A 115 -14.41 -6.83 -24.24
N SER A 116 -14.02 -5.57 -24.51
CA SER A 116 -14.46 -4.85 -25.71
C SER A 116 -14.03 -5.55 -27.00
N GLY A 117 -12.80 -6.09 -27.03
CA GLY A 117 -12.30 -6.88 -28.15
C GLY A 117 -13.10 -8.16 -28.39
N VAL A 118 -13.40 -8.89 -27.30
CA VAL A 118 -14.22 -10.12 -27.35
C VAL A 118 -15.63 -9.82 -27.84
N VAL A 119 -16.29 -8.79 -27.29
CA VAL A 119 -17.65 -8.40 -27.70
C VAL A 119 -17.71 -8.02 -29.19
N LYS A 120 -16.73 -7.27 -29.71
CA LYS A 120 -16.65 -6.93 -31.13
C LYS A 120 -16.40 -8.16 -32.02
N ALA A 121 -15.55 -9.08 -31.57
CA ALA A 121 -15.33 -10.35 -32.27
C ALA A 121 -16.62 -11.18 -32.30
N MET A 122 -17.43 -11.12 -31.25
CA MET A 122 -18.70 -11.85 -31.12
C MET A 122 -19.73 -11.30 -32.09
N GLU A 123 -19.87 -9.98 -32.15
CA GLU A 123 -20.75 -9.29 -33.09
C GLU A 123 -20.40 -9.66 -34.55
N SER A 124 -19.11 -9.70 -34.88
CA SER A 124 -18.63 -10.09 -36.21
C SER A 124 -18.88 -11.58 -36.53
N ALA A 125 -18.68 -12.48 -35.55
CA ALA A 125 -18.94 -13.90 -35.70
C ALA A 125 -20.43 -14.21 -35.86
N MET A 126 -21.30 -13.54 -35.08
CA MET A 126 -22.76 -13.65 -35.21
C MET A 126 -23.25 -13.14 -36.56
N LYS A 127 -22.69 -12.02 -37.06
CA LYS A 127 -23.03 -11.46 -38.37
C LYS A 127 -22.63 -12.36 -39.54
N SER A 128 -21.57 -13.16 -39.38
CA SER A 128 -21.11 -14.14 -40.37
C SER A 128 -21.75 -15.52 -40.21
N MET A 129 -22.67 -15.71 -39.25
CA MET A 129 -23.36 -16.96 -38.94
C MET A 129 -22.41 -18.16 -38.73
N ASN A 130 -21.17 -17.89 -38.33
CA ASN A 130 -20.12 -18.90 -38.20
C ASN A 130 -20.12 -19.45 -36.76
N LEU A 131 -20.84 -20.57 -36.56
CA LEU A 131 -20.99 -21.23 -35.26
C LEU A 131 -19.66 -21.66 -34.63
N GLU A 132 -18.68 -22.10 -35.42
CA GLU A 132 -17.36 -22.53 -34.94
C GLU A 132 -16.55 -21.34 -34.39
N LYS A 133 -16.66 -20.17 -35.01
CA LYS A 133 -16.06 -18.92 -34.49
C LYS A 133 -16.77 -18.43 -33.22
N VAL A 134 -18.09 -18.60 -33.13
CA VAL A 134 -18.86 -18.26 -31.92
C VAL A 134 -18.44 -19.18 -30.75
N GLN A 135 -18.29 -20.48 -31.00
CA GLN A 135 -17.90 -21.45 -29.98
C GLN A 135 -16.48 -21.17 -29.44
N ASN A 136 -15.49 -20.98 -30.32
CA ASN A 136 -14.14 -20.59 -29.93
C ASN A 136 -14.09 -19.26 -29.16
N LEU A 137 -15.00 -18.34 -29.47
CA LEU A 137 -15.06 -17.05 -28.80
C LEU A 137 -15.72 -17.15 -27.41
N MET A 138 -16.70 -18.02 -27.24
CA MET A 138 -17.29 -18.33 -25.93
C MET A 138 -16.27 -18.99 -25.01
N ASP A 139 -15.50 -19.94 -25.50
CA ASP A 139 -14.40 -20.57 -24.73
C ASP A 139 -13.34 -19.53 -24.30
N ARG A 140 -13.07 -18.55 -25.17
CA ARG A 140 -12.15 -17.45 -24.85
C ARG A 140 -12.76 -16.46 -23.86
N PHE A 141 -14.04 -16.17 -23.98
CA PHE A 141 -14.79 -15.34 -23.03
C PHE A 141 -14.79 -15.98 -21.64
N GLU A 142 -15.04 -17.29 -21.53
CA GLU A 142 -14.99 -18.02 -20.26
C GLU A 142 -13.61 -17.92 -19.62
N ARG A 143 -12.53 -18.17 -20.38
CA ARG A 143 -11.16 -18.01 -19.87
C ARG A 143 -10.84 -16.58 -19.47
N ASP A 144 -11.24 -15.58 -20.26
CA ASP A 144 -10.98 -14.18 -19.95
C ASP A 144 -11.77 -13.71 -18.71
N PHE A 145 -12.97 -14.25 -18.51
CA PHE A 145 -13.83 -13.97 -17.35
C PHE A 145 -13.37 -14.70 -16.08
N GLU A 146 -12.97 -15.96 -16.18
CA GLU A 146 -12.39 -16.73 -15.08
C GLU A 146 -11.05 -16.12 -14.63
N ASN A 147 -10.19 -15.72 -15.58
CA ASN A 147 -8.96 -15.01 -15.27
C ASN A 147 -9.23 -13.68 -14.56
N LEU A 148 -10.29 -12.97 -14.92
CA LEU A 148 -10.71 -11.72 -14.28
C LEU A 148 -11.18 -11.98 -12.85
N ASP A 149 -11.98 -13.01 -12.63
CA ASP A 149 -12.48 -13.36 -11.30
C ASP A 149 -11.35 -13.82 -10.39
N VAL A 150 -10.46 -14.71 -10.88
CA VAL A 150 -9.26 -15.12 -10.16
C VAL A 150 -8.32 -13.94 -9.92
N GLN A 151 -8.13 -13.04 -10.89
CA GLN A 151 -7.28 -11.86 -10.73
C GLN A 151 -7.88 -10.86 -9.74
N SER A 152 -9.20 -10.64 -9.73
CA SER A 152 -9.90 -9.81 -8.74
C SER A 152 -9.79 -10.42 -7.36
N ALA A 153 -10.10 -11.71 -7.19
CA ALA A 153 -9.99 -12.41 -5.92
C ALA A 153 -8.55 -12.41 -5.39
N THR A 154 -7.56 -12.58 -6.27
CA THR A 154 -6.13 -12.56 -5.90
C THR A 154 -5.66 -11.13 -5.59
N MET A 155 -6.13 -10.12 -6.33
CA MET A 155 -5.79 -8.73 -6.09
C MET A 155 -6.44 -8.23 -4.79
N GLU A 156 -7.71 -8.55 -4.54
CA GLU A 156 -8.42 -8.23 -3.30
C GLU A 156 -7.84 -9.01 -2.12
N GLY A 157 -7.51 -10.29 -2.29
CA GLY A 157 -6.81 -11.10 -1.29
C GLY A 157 -5.41 -10.57 -0.98
N SER A 158 -4.66 -10.13 -1.99
CA SER A 158 -3.33 -9.52 -1.81
C SER A 158 -3.40 -8.11 -1.26
N MET A 159 -4.41 -7.31 -1.63
CA MET A 159 -4.64 -5.97 -1.08
C MET A 159 -5.13 -6.04 0.36
N ASN A 160 -6.01 -6.99 0.70
CA ASN A 160 -6.38 -7.28 2.08
C ASN A 160 -5.18 -7.82 2.86
N ALA A 161 -4.42 -8.79 2.34
CA ALA A 161 -3.23 -9.29 3.02
C ALA A 161 -2.17 -8.20 3.22
N THR A 162 -1.95 -7.32 2.24
CA THR A 162 -1.01 -6.19 2.34
C THR A 162 -1.52 -5.12 3.31
N THR A 163 -2.83 -4.87 3.33
CA THR A 163 -3.47 -3.96 4.30
C THR A 163 -3.38 -4.54 5.71
N THR A 164 -3.68 -5.82 5.91
CA THR A 164 -3.57 -6.53 7.19
C THR A 164 -2.13 -6.63 7.69
N LEU A 165 -1.13 -6.77 6.80
CA LEU A 165 0.29 -6.81 7.18
C LEU A 165 0.85 -5.42 7.50
N ASN A 166 0.42 -4.37 6.80
CA ASN A 166 0.89 -3.00 7.03
C ASN A 166 0.08 -2.24 8.09
N ALA A 167 -1.14 -2.69 8.38
CA ALA A 167 -2.04 -2.13 9.38
C ALA A 167 -2.89 -3.28 9.99
N PRO A 168 -2.30 -4.10 10.88
CA PRO A 168 -3.05 -5.16 11.57
C PRO A 168 -4.23 -4.54 12.32
N GLN A 169 -5.41 -5.12 12.20
CA GLN A 169 -6.64 -4.55 12.75
C GLN A 169 -6.52 -4.25 14.26
N HIS A 170 -5.86 -5.13 15.02
CA HIS A 170 -5.57 -4.90 16.44
C HIS A 170 -4.62 -3.70 16.69
N GLN A 171 -3.67 -3.41 15.79
CA GLN A 171 -2.76 -2.25 15.94
C GLN A 171 -3.47 -0.96 15.56
N VAL A 172 -4.40 -1.01 14.60
CA VAL A 172 -5.25 0.14 14.26
C VAL A 172 -6.23 0.43 15.40
N ASP A 173 -6.88 -0.59 15.95
CA ASP A 173 -7.79 -0.46 17.09
C ASP A 173 -7.05 0.02 18.35
N ALA A 174 -5.87 -0.52 18.64
CA ALA A 174 -5.03 -0.05 19.75
C ALA A 174 -4.57 1.40 19.55
N LEU A 175 -4.22 1.80 18.32
CA LEU A 175 -3.82 3.18 18.03
C LEU A 175 -5.01 4.15 18.09
N ILE A 176 -6.22 3.72 17.69
CA ILE A 176 -7.46 4.50 17.82
C ILE A 176 -7.81 4.67 19.29
N GLN A 177 -7.64 3.63 20.11
CA GLN A 177 -7.89 3.68 21.54
C GLN A 177 -6.85 4.55 22.26
N GLU A 178 -5.56 4.39 21.95
CA GLU A 178 -4.49 5.26 22.47
C GLU A 178 -4.66 6.72 22.03
N ALA A 179 -5.11 6.96 20.79
CA ALA A 179 -5.42 8.31 20.30
C ALA A 179 -6.69 8.89 20.93
N ALA A 180 -7.71 8.07 21.22
CA ALA A 180 -8.92 8.49 21.94
C ALA A 180 -8.58 8.86 23.40
N ASP A 181 -7.75 8.06 24.06
CA ASP A 181 -7.22 8.30 25.40
C ASP A 181 -6.34 9.57 25.44
N GLN A 182 -5.49 9.79 24.43
CA GLN A 182 -4.65 10.99 24.32
C GLN A 182 -5.42 12.26 23.90
N ALA A 183 -6.50 12.13 23.13
CA ALA A 183 -7.35 13.26 22.71
C ALA A 183 -8.35 13.69 23.80
N GLY A 184 -8.46 12.95 24.90
CA GLY A 184 -9.43 13.24 25.96
C GLY A 184 -10.88 13.16 25.46
N ILE A 185 -11.13 12.40 24.39
CA ILE A 185 -12.49 11.94 24.11
C ILE A 185 -12.69 10.79 25.07
N GLU A 186 -13.04 11.13 26.30
CA GLU A 186 -13.97 10.27 27.02
C GLU A 186 -15.04 9.91 26.00
N VAL A 187 -15.13 8.64 25.62
CA VAL A 187 -16.40 8.05 25.24
C VAL A 187 -17.24 8.16 26.51
N GLY A 188 -17.70 9.37 26.76
CA GLY A 188 -18.56 9.74 27.85
C GLY A 188 -19.84 8.97 27.63
N MET A 189 -19.97 7.89 28.39
CA MET A 189 -21.12 7.72 29.27
C MET A 189 -22.42 8.33 28.71
N GLU A 190 -23.03 7.67 27.73
CA GLU A 190 -24.48 7.69 27.60
C GLU A 190 -25.00 6.26 27.71
N MET A 191 -25.00 5.74 28.94
CA MET A 191 -26.09 4.91 29.43
C MET A 191 -26.24 5.08 30.95
N PRO A 192 -27.48 5.14 31.45
CA PRO A 192 -27.89 6.06 32.50
C PRO A 192 -27.52 5.58 33.90
N SER A 193 -27.21 6.55 34.77
CA SER A 193 -27.17 6.37 36.22
C SER A 193 -28.54 5.94 36.74
N ALA A 194 -28.64 4.70 37.23
CA ALA A 194 -29.68 4.31 38.17
C ALA A 194 -29.16 3.24 39.14
N ALA A 195 -29.09 3.65 40.40
CA ALA A 195 -29.13 2.84 41.62
C ALA A 195 -27.94 1.90 41.94
N THR A 196 -27.00 2.47 42.70
CA THR A 196 -26.50 1.93 43.97
C THR A 196 -26.84 0.46 44.30
N THR A 197 -25.86 -0.43 44.23
CA THR A 197 -25.61 -1.41 45.30
C THR A 197 -24.19 -1.94 45.23
N SER A 198 -23.54 -1.93 46.39
CA SER A 198 -22.20 -2.43 46.69
C SER A 198 -22.00 -3.90 46.34
N ILE A 199 -20.81 -4.27 45.86
CA ILE A 199 -19.87 -5.24 46.46
C ILE A 199 -18.71 -5.55 45.49
N GLY A 200 -17.48 -5.33 45.96
CA GLY A 200 -16.38 -6.28 45.78
C GLY A 200 -15.56 -6.30 44.48
N THR A 201 -14.25 -6.08 44.66
CA THR A 201 -13.11 -6.65 43.91
C THR A 201 -12.74 -6.11 42.52
N LYS A 202 -11.55 -5.49 42.49
CA LYS A 202 -10.73 -5.19 41.32
C LYS A 202 -10.36 -6.48 40.55
N GLN A 203 -10.52 -6.50 39.23
CA GLN A 203 -9.71 -7.34 38.34
C GLN A 203 -9.66 -6.71 36.92
N PRO A 204 -8.49 -6.68 36.23
CA PRO A 204 -8.38 -6.10 34.90
C PRO A 204 -8.81 -7.12 33.84
N ALA A 205 -9.78 -6.76 32.99
CA ALA A 205 -10.25 -7.61 31.90
C ALA A 205 -9.92 -6.96 30.55
N SER A 206 -8.85 -7.42 29.90
CA SER A 206 -8.65 -7.22 28.44
C SER A 206 -7.63 -8.16 27.78
N VAL A 207 -6.99 -9.10 28.49
CA VAL A 207 -5.99 -10.02 27.91
C VAL A 207 -6.47 -11.47 27.80
N GLU A 208 -7.45 -11.91 28.60
CA GLU A 208 -7.88 -13.32 28.62
C GLU A 208 -8.79 -13.74 27.44
N SER A 209 -9.52 -12.80 26.82
CA SER A 209 -10.51 -13.14 25.78
C SER A 209 -9.87 -13.65 24.49
N ASN A 210 -8.71 -13.12 24.10
CA ASN A 210 -8.02 -13.53 22.87
C ASN A 210 -7.35 -14.91 23.04
N ASP A 211 -6.76 -15.19 24.20
CA ASP A 211 -6.16 -16.50 24.48
C ASP A 211 -7.23 -17.60 24.53
N GLU A 212 -8.40 -17.29 25.10
CA GLU A 212 -9.51 -18.25 25.18
C GLU A 212 -10.12 -18.55 23.80
N LEU A 213 -10.28 -17.53 22.93
CA LEU A 213 -10.69 -17.70 21.53
C LEU A 213 -9.69 -18.55 20.74
N SER A 214 -8.39 -18.30 20.92
CA SER A 214 -7.31 -19.06 20.28
C SER A 214 -7.34 -20.53 20.68
N LYS A 215 -7.58 -20.79 21.97
CA LYS A 215 -7.67 -22.15 22.53
C LYS A 215 -8.92 -22.88 22.05
N ARG A 216 -10.06 -22.19 21.96
CA ARG A 216 -11.32 -22.74 21.42
C ARG A 216 -11.21 -23.06 19.92
N LEU A 217 -10.55 -22.20 19.14
CA LEU A 217 -10.28 -22.43 17.71
C LEU A 217 -9.32 -23.61 17.48
N ALA A 218 -8.33 -23.81 18.35
CA ALA A 218 -7.44 -24.97 18.29
C ALA A 218 -8.16 -26.28 18.64
N ALA A 219 -9.08 -26.25 19.61
CA ALA A 219 -9.87 -27.43 20.00
C ALA A 219 -10.89 -27.86 18.93
N LEU A 220 -11.31 -26.97 18.04
CA LEU A 220 -12.21 -27.26 16.90
C LEU A 220 -11.48 -27.75 15.63
N ARG A 221 -10.15 -27.80 15.66
CA ARG A 221 -9.29 -28.28 14.55
C ARG A 221 -8.76 -29.70 14.77
N GLN A 222 -9.11 -30.36 15.87
CA GLN A 222 -8.91 -31.80 16.10
C GLN A 222 -10.23 -32.53 15.85
#